data_AF-A0A916YR90-F1
#
_entry.id   AF-A0A916YR90-F1
#
_cell.length_a   1.000
_cell.length_b   1.000
_cell.length_c   1.000
_cell.angle_alpha   90.00
_cell.angle_beta   90.00
_cell.angle_gamma   90.00
#
_symmetry.space_group_name_H-M   'P 1'
#
loop_
_entity.id
_entity.type
_entity.pdbx_description
1 polymer ?
#
loop_
_entity_poly.entity_id
_entity_poly.type
_entity_poly.pdbx_seq_one_letter_code
_entity_poly.pdbx_strand_id
1 'polypeptide(L)'
;MTKETSFFRKILIITLFLLFICSSGFNIYQHSRLDSERKNNSGMAEYYMREHELTFTNVFAMAGNTEIMEYIKTPNHLSAIIEGIQIAEFNYLAASKYKENLVGGSILSRNLILNGYLSELRAYRNFLESINSKSYEDINQLQTDLADLQTISSWLLGKYNNNDFQVYTDKDFYGDVYLKLKSNIKSYYF
;
A
#
# COMPACT_ATOMS: atom_id res chain seq x y z
N MET A 1 28.45 -64.53 -20.74
CA MET A 1 27.79 -63.31 -21.25
C MET A 1 26.53 -62.89 -20.47
N THR A 2 25.82 -63.78 -19.76
CA THR A 2 24.55 -63.46 -19.05
C THR A 2 24.69 -62.82 -17.65
N LYS A 3 25.84 -62.98 -16.97
CA LYS A 3 26.09 -62.40 -15.64
C LYS A 3 26.32 -60.89 -15.67
N GLU A 4 27.03 -60.38 -16.68
CA GLU A 4 27.35 -58.96 -16.81
C GLU A 4 26.10 -58.13 -17.12
N THR A 5 25.23 -58.60 -18.01
CA THR A 5 23.93 -57.95 -18.31
C THR A 5 23.01 -57.86 -17.08
N SER A 6 23.05 -58.86 -16.19
CA SER A 6 22.32 -58.83 -14.91
C SER A 6 22.88 -57.78 -13.95
N PHE A 7 24.20 -57.62 -13.90
CA PHE A 7 24.87 -56.66 -13.01
C PHE A 7 24.63 -55.21 -13.46
N PHE A 8 24.77 -54.92 -14.76
CA PHE A 8 24.46 -53.60 -15.31
C PHE A 8 22.99 -53.21 -15.13
N ARG A 9 22.05 -54.16 -15.27
CA ARG A 9 20.62 -53.91 -15.02
C ARG A 9 20.34 -53.55 -13.56
N LYS A 10 21.01 -54.21 -12.61
CA LYS A 10 20.88 -53.88 -11.17
C LYS A 10 21.42 -52.50 -10.84
N ILE A 11 22.60 -52.15 -11.37
CA ILE A 11 23.18 -50.81 -11.19
C ILE A 11 22.25 -49.75 -11.76
N LEU A 12 21.74 -49.94 -12.98
CA LEU A 12 20.82 -49.00 -13.62
C LEU A 12 19.55 -48.78 -12.77
N ILE A 13 18.95 -49.84 -12.25
CA ILE A 13 17.75 -49.74 -11.39
C ILE A 13 18.08 -48.98 -10.11
N ILE A 14 19.21 -49.28 -9.46
CA ILE A 14 19.64 -48.58 -8.24
C ILE A 14 19.89 -47.10 -8.53
N THR A 15 20.59 -46.76 -9.61
CA THR A 15 20.85 -45.38 -10.02
C THR A 15 19.56 -44.63 -10.31
N LEU A 16 18.61 -45.24 -11.03
CA LEU A 16 17.30 -44.64 -11.30
C LEU A 16 16.49 -44.42 -10.01
N PHE A 17 16.52 -45.37 -9.09
CA PHE A 17 15.87 -45.22 -7.78
C PHE A 17 16.50 -44.08 -6.96
N LEU A 18 17.83 -43.99 -6.93
CA LEU A 18 18.54 -42.91 -6.26
C LEU A 18 18.23 -41.56 -6.89
N LEU A 19 18.24 -41.46 -8.22
CA LEU A 19 17.86 -40.23 -8.93
C LEU A 19 16.42 -39.83 -8.65
N PHE A 20 15.49 -40.79 -8.58
CA PHE A 20 14.10 -40.53 -8.24
C PHE A 20 13.95 -40.02 -6.80
N ILE A 21 14.66 -40.61 -5.84
CA ILE A 21 14.69 -40.16 -4.44
C ILE A 21 15.29 -38.75 -4.35
N CYS A 22 16.43 -38.49 -5.01
CA CYS A 22 17.06 -37.18 -5.04
C CYS A 22 16.16 -36.11 -5.69
N SER A 23 15.52 -36.43 -6.81
CA SER A 23 14.58 -35.53 -7.50
C SER A 23 13.36 -35.22 -6.63
N SER A 24 12.77 -36.24 -6.00
CA SER A 24 11.64 -36.05 -5.09
C SER A 24 12.03 -35.19 -3.88
N GLY A 25 13.19 -35.45 -3.27
CA GLY A 25 13.71 -34.66 -2.16
C GLY A 25 13.99 -33.20 -2.55
N PHE A 26 14.56 -32.97 -3.73
CA PHE A 26 14.82 -31.63 -4.24
C PHE A 26 13.53 -30.86 -4.53
N ASN A 27 12.51 -31.51 -5.10
CA ASN A 27 11.19 -30.91 -5.32
C ASN A 27 10.50 -30.54 -4.01
N ILE A 28 10.54 -31.41 -2.99
CA ILE A 28 10.00 -31.11 -1.65
C ILE A 28 10.72 -29.91 -1.03
N TYR A 29 12.06 -29.86 -1.13
CA TYR A 29 12.86 -28.75 -0.64
C TYR A 29 12.49 -27.43 -1.35
N GLN A 30 12.36 -27.43 -2.68
CA GLN A 30 11.95 -26.25 -3.44
C GLN A 30 10.56 -25.78 -3.02
N HIS A 31 9.60 -26.69 -2.89
CA HIS A 31 8.24 -26.35 -2.49
C HIS A 31 8.21 -25.71 -1.09
N SER A 32 8.90 -26.33 -0.12
CA SER A 32 9.03 -25.79 1.24
C SER A 32 9.65 -24.40 1.27
N ARG A 33 10.71 -24.18 0.48
CA ARG A 33 11.36 -22.87 0.36
C ARG A 33 10.43 -21.82 -0.23
N LEU A 34 9.72 -22.14 -1.32
CA LEU A 34 8.75 -21.24 -1.96
C LEU A 34 7.62 -20.87 -1.01
N ASP A 35 7.10 -21.84 -0.24
CA ASP A 35 6.06 -21.57 0.76
C ASP A 35 6.57 -20.67 1.90
N SER A 36 7.80 -20.90 2.36
CA SER A 36 8.44 -20.04 3.35
C SER A 36 8.63 -18.62 2.83
N GLU A 37 9.09 -18.44 1.58
CA GLU A 37 9.26 -17.13 0.95
C GLU A 37 7.91 -16.43 0.76
N ARG A 38 6.86 -17.15 0.33
CA ARG A 38 5.48 -16.62 0.23
C ARG A 38 4.95 -16.17 1.58
N LYS A 39 5.15 -16.96 2.63
CA LYS A 39 4.73 -16.61 4.00
C LYS A 39 5.47 -15.37 4.49
N ASN A 40 6.77 -15.29 4.26
CA ASN A 40 7.58 -14.13 4.62
C ASN A 40 7.11 -12.86 3.88
N ASN A 41 6.88 -12.95 2.57
CA ASN A 41 6.39 -11.85 1.77
C ASN A 41 4.99 -11.39 2.23
N SER A 42 4.10 -12.32 2.54
CA SER A 42 2.77 -11.99 3.08
C SER A 42 2.89 -11.24 4.41
N GLY A 43 3.76 -11.70 5.32
CA GLY A 43 4.01 -11.01 6.59
C GLY A 43 4.61 -9.61 6.41
N MET A 44 5.50 -9.42 5.42
CA MET A 44 6.04 -8.10 5.10
C MET A 44 4.97 -7.18 4.49
N ALA A 45 4.10 -7.70 3.61
CA ALA A 45 3.00 -6.94 3.05
C ALA A 45 2.05 -6.45 4.14
N GLU A 46 1.66 -7.32 5.07
CA GLU A 46 0.81 -6.97 6.22
C GLU A 46 1.49 -5.95 7.14
N TYR A 47 2.80 -6.10 7.41
CA TYR A 47 3.55 -5.12 8.18
C TYR A 47 3.48 -3.72 7.55
N TYR A 48 3.79 -3.60 6.26
CA TYR A 48 3.76 -2.31 5.58
C TYR A 48 2.33 -1.76 5.42
N MET A 49 1.31 -2.60 5.25
CA MET A 49 -0.08 -2.14 5.27
C MET A 49 -0.50 -1.59 6.62
N ARG A 50 -0.11 -2.25 7.70
CA ARG A 50 -0.34 -1.75 9.06
C ARG A 50 0.30 -0.38 9.26
N GLU A 51 1.54 -0.20 8.81
CA GLU A 51 2.23 1.09 8.89
C GLU A 51 1.61 2.16 7.98
N HIS A 52 1.11 1.79 6.79
CA HIS A 52 0.34 2.68 5.92
C HIS A 52 -0.91 3.20 6.63
N GLU A 53 -1.75 2.30 7.12
CA GLU A 53 -3.02 2.64 7.77
C GLU A 53 -2.79 3.48 9.03
N LEU A 54 -1.85 3.08 9.89
CA LEU A 54 -1.50 3.82 11.10
C LEU A 54 -0.96 5.22 10.79
N THR A 55 -0.03 5.33 9.84
CA THR A 55 0.57 6.62 9.48
C THR A 55 -0.46 7.56 8.89
N PHE A 56 -1.28 7.08 7.93
CA PHE A 56 -2.30 7.89 7.28
C PHE A 56 -3.33 8.40 8.30
N THR A 57 -3.75 7.55 9.23
CA THR A 57 -4.77 7.93 10.22
C THR A 57 -4.25 8.91 11.27
N ASN A 58 -2.99 8.74 11.68
CA ASN A 58 -2.36 9.60 12.68
C ASN A 58 -2.20 11.06 12.21
N VAL A 59 -2.07 11.35 10.91
CA VAL A 59 -1.91 12.74 10.44
C VAL A 59 -3.09 13.63 10.83
N PHE A 60 -4.31 13.07 10.85
CA PHE A 60 -5.51 13.81 11.24
C PHE A 60 -5.73 13.80 12.75
N ALA A 61 -5.22 12.79 13.46
CA ALA A 61 -5.24 12.76 14.92
C ALA A 61 -4.37 13.86 15.55
N MET A 62 -3.33 14.33 14.85
CA MET A 62 -2.45 15.42 15.31
C MET A 62 -3.18 16.76 15.50
N ALA A 63 -4.31 16.98 14.81
CA ALA A 63 -5.14 18.17 15.01
C ALA A 63 -5.84 18.18 16.39
N GLY A 64 -5.97 17.03 17.04
CA GLY A 64 -6.65 16.88 18.32
C GLY A 64 -8.10 17.33 18.25
N ASN A 65 -8.47 18.28 19.12
CA ASN A 65 -9.81 18.89 19.13
C ASN A 65 -9.92 20.12 18.20
N THR A 66 -8.82 20.50 17.54
CA THR A 66 -8.82 21.64 16.61
C THR A 66 -9.47 21.21 15.32
N GLU A 67 -10.37 22.04 14.80
CA GLU A 67 -10.94 21.85 13.47
C GLU A 67 -9.81 21.87 12.42
N ILE A 68 -9.86 20.95 11.44
CA ILE A 68 -8.71 20.67 10.57
C ILE A 68 -8.32 21.88 9.72
N MET A 69 -9.30 22.67 9.24
CA MET A 69 -9.03 23.89 8.47
C MET A 69 -8.33 24.95 9.31
N GLU A 70 -8.67 25.09 10.58
CA GLU A 70 -7.95 25.98 11.50
C GLU A 70 -6.53 25.47 11.76
N TYR A 71 -6.38 24.16 11.99
CA TYR A 71 -5.09 23.53 12.28
C TYR A 71 -4.06 23.76 11.16
N ILE A 72 -4.49 23.66 9.89
CA ILE A 72 -3.61 23.76 8.72
C ILE A 72 -3.25 25.18 8.29
N LYS A 73 -3.78 26.23 8.95
CA LYS A 73 -3.34 27.62 8.70
C LYS A 73 -1.89 27.86 9.08
N THR A 74 -1.27 26.95 9.82
CA THR A 74 0.16 26.96 10.12
C THR A 74 0.91 26.13 9.07
N PRO A 75 1.86 26.69 8.31
CA PRO A 75 2.61 25.96 7.28
C PRO A 75 3.29 24.67 7.77
N ASN A 76 3.80 24.67 9.01
CA ASN A 76 4.43 23.50 9.62
C ASN A 76 3.42 22.35 9.86
N HIS A 77 2.20 22.67 10.30
CA HIS A 77 1.16 21.67 10.52
C HIS A 77 0.69 21.06 9.19
N LEU A 78 0.48 21.91 8.19
CA LEU A 78 0.12 21.45 6.85
C LEU A 78 1.22 20.59 6.22
N SER A 79 2.49 20.97 6.41
CA SER A 79 3.63 20.15 5.97
C SER A 79 3.63 18.77 6.64
N ALA A 80 3.37 18.69 7.95
CA ALA A 80 3.30 17.42 8.66
C ALA A 80 2.19 16.49 8.10
N ILE A 81 1.03 17.05 7.73
CA ILE A 81 -0.04 16.28 7.08
C ILE A 81 0.39 15.79 5.70
N ILE A 82 0.95 16.67 4.86
CA ILE A 82 1.41 16.31 3.51
C ILE A 82 2.46 15.20 3.58
N GLU A 83 3.47 15.36 4.44
CA GLU A 83 4.57 14.40 4.59
C GLU A 83 4.07 13.06 5.15
N GLY A 84 3.21 13.09 6.16
CA GLY A 84 2.66 11.86 6.74
C GLY A 84 1.82 11.06 5.74
N ILE A 85 0.99 11.73 4.93
CA ILE A 85 0.25 11.07 3.84
C ILE A 85 1.22 10.50 2.79
N GLN A 86 2.27 11.25 2.41
CA GLN A 86 3.28 10.73 1.48
C GLN A 86 3.99 9.48 2.00
N ILE A 87 4.37 9.47 3.29
CA ILE A 87 5.00 8.31 3.94
C ILE A 87 4.03 7.12 3.96
N ALA A 88 2.76 7.35 4.30
CA ALA A 88 1.75 6.31 4.24
C ALA A 88 1.64 5.70 2.84
N GLU A 89 1.61 6.52 1.79
CA GLU A 89 1.57 6.03 0.40
C GLU A 89 2.85 5.29 -0.03
N PHE A 90 4.01 5.60 0.56
CA PHE A 90 5.22 4.80 0.36
C PHE A 90 5.14 3.44 1.04
N ASN A 91 4.58 3.36 2.24
CA ASN A 91 4.32 2.09 2.93
C ASN A 91 3.34 1.23 2.13
N TYR A 92 2.26 1.82 1.59
CA TYR A 92 1.34 1.12 0.70
C TYR A 92 2.03 0.56 -0.56
N LEU A 93 2.90 1.36 -1.18
CA LEU A 93 3.70 0.92 -2.33
C LEU A 93 4.68 -0.21 -1.97
N ALA A 94 5.27 -0.18 -0.77
CA ALA A 94 6.10 -1.28 -0.30
C ALA A 94 5.26 -2.55 -0.11
N ALA A 95 4.10 -2.44 0.56
CA ALA A 95 3.21 -3.56 0.82
C ALA A 95 2.72 -4.25 -0.47
N SER A 96 2.30 -3.46 -1.46
CA SER A 96 1.88 -3.97 -2.77
C SER A 96 2.98 -4.76 -3.46
N LYS A 97 4.24 -4.30 -3.43
CA LYS A 97 5.39 -5.04 -3.98
C LYS A 97 5.65 -6.38 -3.27
N TYR A 98 5.34 -6.50 -1.98
CA TYR A 98 5.48 -7.76 -1.25
C TYR A 98 4.32 -8.73 -1.49
N LYS A 99 3.08 -8.21 -1.68
CA LYS A 99 1.91 -9.04 -2.01
C LYS A 99 1.97 -9.56 -3.46
N GLU A 100 2.56 -8.78 -4.36
CA GLU A 100 2.49 -9.01 -5.79
C GLU A 100 3.87 -9.24 -6.44
N ASN A 101 4.08 -10.46 -6.96
CA ASN A 101 4.77 -10.67 -8.25
C ASN A 101 3.87 -10.28 -9.44
N LEU A 102 2.82 -9.48 -9.19
CA LEU A 102 1.80 -9.03 -10.14
C LEU A 102 2.05 -7.56 -10.48
N VAL A 103 1.86 -7.25 -11.75
CA VAL A 103 1.99 -5.90 -12.30
C VAL A 103 0.66 -5.19 -12.04
N GLY A 104 0.45 -4.61 -10.85
CA GLY A 104 -0.85 -3.97 -10.59
C GLY A 104 -1.16 -3.50 -9.18
N GLY A 105 -0.20 -2.94 -8.43
CA GLY A 105 -0.55 -2.15 -7.24
C GLY A 105 -1.55 -1.04 -7.59
N SER A 106 -2.45 -0.67 -6.68
CA SER A 106 -3.41 0.43 -6.89
C SER A 106 -2.70 1.71 -7.36
N ILE A 107 -2.84 2.02 -8.64
CA ILE A 107 -2.20 3.18 -9.27
C ILE A 107 -3.16 4.37 -9.21
N LEU A 108 -4.46 4.14 -9.37
CA LEU A 108 -5.44 5.22 -9.49
C LEU A 108 -5.71 5.88 -8.14
N SER A 109 -5.98 5.12 -7.08
CA SER A 109 -6.23 5.71 -5.75
C SER A 109 -5.01 6.50 -5.25
N ARG A 110 -3.80 5.97 -5.43
CA ARG A 110 -2.55 6.65 -5.09
C ARG A 110 -2.31 7.90 -5.93
N ASN A 111 -2.62 7.86 -7.22
CA ASN A 111 -2.53 9.05 -8.08
C ASN A 111 -3.52 10.14 -7.64
N LEU A 112 -4.75 9.77 -7.31
CA LEU A 112 -5.75 10.69 -6.75
C LEU A 112 -5.22 11.35 -5.47
N ILE A 113 -4.67 10.57 -4.54
CA ILE A 113 -4.12 11.09 -3.28
C ILE A 113 -2.92 12.00 -3.54
N LEU A 114 -1.89 11.51 -4.23
CA LEU A 114 -0.60 12.20 -4.34
C LEU A 114 -0.60 13.37 -5.33
N ASN A 115 -1.32 13.23 -6.44
CA ASN A 115 -1.31 14.17 -7.56
C ASN A 115 -2.59 15.00 -7.64
N GLY A 116 -3.69 14.55 -7.00
CA GLY A 116 -4.89 15.33 -6.79
C GLY A 116 -4.83 16.05 -5.45
N TYR A 117 -5.25 15.38 -4.38
CA TYR A 117 -5.45 16.00 -3.07
C TYR A 117 -4.20 16.69 -2.51
N LEU A 118 -3.05 16.01 -2.51
CA LEU A 118 -1.82 16.62 -2.00
C LEU A 118 -1.28 17.76 -2.89
N SER A 119 -1.70 17.86 -4.15
CA SER A 119 -1.34 19.00 -5.00
C SER A 119 -1.99 20.28 -4.46
N GLU A 120 -3.27 20.21 -4.12
CA GLU A 120 -4.03 21.33 -3.55
C GLU A 120 -3.48 21.75 -2.18
N LEU A 121 -3.19 20.79 -1.30
CA LEU A 121 -2.58 21.08 0.00
C LEU A 121 -1.20 21.76 -0.14
N ARG A 122 -0.38 21.35 -1.12
CA ARG A 122 0.91 22.00 -1.39
C ARG A 122 0.74 23.41 -1.96
N ALA A 123 -0.25 23.63 -2.82
CA ALA A 123 -0.57 24.95 -3.34
C ALA A 123 -0.99 25.90 -2.20
N TYR A 124 -1.85 25.42 -1.30
CA TYR A 124 -2.22 26.18 -0.11
C TYR A 124 -1.05 26.46 0.84
N ARG A 125 -0.15 25.49 1.06
CA ARG A 125 1.06 25.72 1.85
C ARG A 125 1.92 26.85 1.26
N ASN A 126 2.18 26.79 -0.04
CA ASN A 126 2.95 27.83 -0.73
C ASN A 126 2.26 29.20 -0.63
N PHE A 127 0.91 29.23 -0.66
CA PHE A 127 0.15 30.45 -0.41
C PHE A 127 0.34 30.97 1.02
N LEU A 128 0.29 30.12 2.05
CA LEU A 128 0.52 30.53 3.45
C LEU A 128 1.92 31.10 3.69
N GLU A 129 2.92 30.59 2.97
CA GLU A 129 4.30 31.08 3.02
C GLU A 129 4.50 32.37 2.21
N SER A 130 3.62 32.64 1.25
CA SER A 130 3.63 33.89 0.51
C SER A 130 3.17 35.03 1.44
N ILE A 131 3.92 36.14 1.48
CA ILE A 131 3.56 37.35 2.26
C ILE A 131 2.43 38.10 1.53
N ASN A 132 1.33 37.40 1.26
CA ASN A 132 0.19 37.88 0.50
C ASN A 132 -0.99 38.09 1.46
N SER A 133 -1.59 39.28 1.41
CA SER A 133 -2.73 39.64 2.25
C SER A 133 -4.09 39.21 1.67
N LYS A 134 -4.09 38.63 0.46
CA LYS A 134 -5.31 38.14 -0.20
C LYS A 134 -5.76 36.82 0.39
N SER A 135 -7.04 36.51 0.28
CA SER A 135 -7.57 35.17 0.56
C SER A 135 -7.11 34.17 -0.50
N TYR A 136 -6.95 32.91 -0.10
CA TYR A 136 -6.66 31.81 -1.02
C TYR A 136 -7.87 31.56 -1.93
N GLU A 137 -7.65 31.52 -3.24
CA GLU A 137 -8.71 31.44 -4.25
C GLU A 137 -9.48 30.12 -4.17
N ASP A 138 -8.77 29.01 -3.94
CA ASP A 138 -9.31 27.64 -3.99
C ASP A 138 -9.69 27.08 -2.61
N ILE A 139 -10.04 27.94 -1.64
CA ILE A 139 -10.33 27.52 -0.26
C ILE A 139 -11.44 26.47 -0.13
N ASN A 140 -12.47 26.54 -1.00
CA ASN A 140 -13.56 25.57 -1.00
C ASN A 140 -13.12 24.20 -1.54
N GLN A 141 -12.21 24.20 -2.51
CA GLN A 141 -11.63 22.97 -3.07
C GLN A 141 -10.74 22.31 -2.01
N LEU A 142 -9.88 23.09 -1.36
CA LEU A 142 -9.06 22.62 -0.23
C LEU A 142 -9.88 21.98 0.89
N GLN A 143 -11.00 22.62 1.28
CA GLN A 143 -11.92 22.07 2.27
C GLN A 143 -12.51 20.72 1.83
N THR A 144 -12.88 20.62 0.56
CA THR A 144 -13.44 19.39 -0.01
C THR A 144 -12.40 18.28 -0.06
N ASP A 145 -11.17 18.60 -0.47
CA ASP A 145 -10.06 17.65 -0.55
C ASP A 145 -9.62 17.15 0.83
N LEU A 146 -9.61 18.02 1.84
CA LEU A 146 -9.39 17.60 3.23
C LEU A 146 -10.49 16.67 3.74
N ALA A 147 -11.76 16.97 3.46
CA ALA A 147 -12.87 16.10 3.85
C ALA A 147 -12.80 14.72 3.18
N ASP A 148 -12.35 14.66 1.93
CA ASP A 148 -12.10 13.42 1.20
C ASP A 148 -10.94 12.63 1.81
N LEU A 149 -9.82 13.28 2.13
CA LEU A 149 -8.70 12.66 2.82
C LEU A 149 -9.10 12.15 4.22
N GLN A 150 -9.95 12.86 4.96
CA GLN A 150 -10.50 12.40 6.24
C GLN A 150 -11.43 11.19 6.06
N THR A 151 -12.17 11.12 4.94
CA THR A 151 -12.99 9.96 4.59
C THR A 151 -12.12 8.73 4.32
N ILE A 152 -11.04 8.89 3.56
CA ILE A 152 -10.04 7.84 3.31
C ILE A 152 -9.40 7.40 4.63
N SER A 153 -8.98 8.36 5.46
CA SER A 153 -8.42 8.10 6.79
C SER A 153 -9.38 7.28 7.65
N SER A 154 -10.67 7.63 7.68
CA SER A 154 -11.67 6.90 8.47
C SER A 154 -11.85 5.46 8.00
N TRP A 155 -11.77 5.21 6.69
CA TRP A 155 -11.81 3.85 6.13
C TRP A 155 -10.57 3.04 6.51
N LEU A 156 -9.37 3.64 6.38
CA LEU A 156 -8.11 3.01 6.78
C LEU A 156 -8.05 2.72 8.29
N LEU A 157 -8.61 3.62 9.12
CA LEU A 157 -8.74 3.39 10.56
C LEU A 157 -9.63 2.19 10.86
N GLY A 158 -10.71 2.02 10.10
CA GLY A 158 -11.58 0.84 10.18
C GLY A 158 -10.82 -0.44 9.89
N LYS A 159 -10.00 -0.46 8.83
CA LYS A 159 -9.12 -1.60 8.51
C LYS A 159 -8.12 -1.88 9.62
N TYR A 160 -7.44 -0.84 10.13
CA TYR A 160 -6.47 -0.95 11.21
C TYR A 160 -7.07 -1.55 12.47
N ASN A 161 -8.20 -1.02 12.93
CA ASN A 161 -8.88 -1.48 14.15
C ASN A 161 -9.39 -2.92 14.04
N ASN A 162 -9.68 -3.39 12.82
CA ASN A 162 -10.12 -4.75 12.55
C ASN A 162 -8.94 -5.71 12.25
N ASN A 163 -7.69 -5.23 12.29
CA ASN A 163 -6.49 -5.95 11.86
C ASN A 163 -6.58 -6.46 10.41
N ASP A 164 -7.29 -5.74 9.53
CA ASP A 164 -7.41 -6.05 8.10
C ASP A 164 -6.29 -5.39 7.29
N PHE A 165 -5.09 -5.92 7.44
CA PHE A 165 -3.88 -5.42 6.77
C PHE A 165 -3.68 -5.98 5.36
N GLN A 166 -4.76 -6.40 4.72
CA GLN A 166 -4.69 -6.84 3.33
C GLN A 166 -4.53 -5.62 2.43
N VAL A 167 -3.53 -5.66 1.53
CA VAL A 167 -3.39 -4.64 0.47
C VAL A 167 -4.68 -4.61 -0.34
N TYR A 168 -5.33 -3.46 -0.36
CA TYR A 168 -6.54 -3.23 -1.15
C TYR A 168 -6.20 -2.97 -2.62
N THR A 169 -7.14 -3.17 -3.52
CA THR A 169 -7.00 -2.85 -4.95
C THR A 169 -7.76 -1.56 -5.28
N ASP A 170 -7.57 -1.02 -6.50
CA ASP A 170 -8.42 0.07 -6.99
C ASP A 170 -9.90 -0.34 -6.98
N LYS A 171 -10.22 -1.61 -7.26
CA LYS A 171 -11.60 -2.10 -7.19
C LYS A 171 -12.18 -2.01 -5.77
N ASP A 172 -11.39 -2.37 -4.76
CA ASP A 172 -11.81 -2.29 -3.36
C ASP A 172 -11.99 -0.82 -2.95
N PHE A 173 -11.02 0.03 -3.30
CA PHE A 173 -11.12 1.48 -3.07
C PHE A 173 -12.36 2.09 -3.74
N TYR A 174 -12.67 1.68 -4.97
CA TYR A 174 -13.84 2.15 -5.69
C TYR A 174 -15.14 1.78 -4.97
N GLY A 175 -15.26 0.52 -4.55
CA GLY A 175 -16.45 0.00 -3.89
C GLY A 175 -16.68 0.63 -2.51
N ASP A 176 -15.60 0.82 -1.74
CA ASP A 176 -15.71 1.19 -0.32
C ASP A 176 -15.62 2.69 -0.07
N VAL A 177 -14.86 3.43 -0.87
CA VAL A 177 -14.45 4.81 -0.58
C VAL A 177 -14.83 5.78 -1.68
N TYR A 178 -14.50 5.49 -2.94
CA TYR A 178 -14.59 6.46 -4.05
C TYR A 178 -15.97 7.13 -4.17
N LEU A 179 -17.05 6.36 -3.98
CA LEU A 179 -18.42 6.85 -4.08
C LEU A 179 -18.78 7.87 -2.98
N LYS A 180 -18.07 7.86 -1.86
CA LYS A 180 -18.28 8.78 -0.71
C LYS A 180 -17.49 10.09 -0.84
N LEU A 181 -16.48 10.10 -1.71
CA LEU A 181 -15.64 11.28 -1.97
C LEU A 181 -16.48 12.37 -2.65
N LYS A 182 -16.26 13.63 -2.29
CA LYS A 182 -17.03 14.79 -2.76
C LYS A 182 -16.28 15.60 -3.81
N SER A 183 -14.95 15.53 -3.81
CA SER A 183 -14.13 16.32 -4.72
C SER A 183 -14.35 15.89 -6.16
N ASN A 184 -14.55 16.85 -7.04
CA ASN A 184 -14.68 16.60 -8.48
C ASN A 184 -13.36 16.16 -9.10
N ILE A 185 -12.22 16.39 -8.44
CA ILE A 185 -10.93 16.00 -9.01
C ILE A 185 -10.80 14.48 -9.17
N LYS A 186 -11.54 13.71 -8.36
CA LYS A 186 -11.49 12.25 -8.36
C LYS A 186 -11.75 11.64 -9.74
N SER A 187 -12.61 12.24 -10.57
CA SER A 187 -12.91 11.74 -11.92
C SER A 187 -11.78 11.93 -12.94
N TYR A 188 -10.77 12.74 -12.61
CA TYR A 188 -9.60 12.93 -13.47
C TYR A 188 -8.45 11.98 -13.14
N TYR A 189 -8.47 11.37 -11.95
CA TYR A 189 -7.37 10.53 -11.44
C TYR A 189 -7.78 9.06 -11.21
N PHE A 190 -9.08 8.78 -11.17
CA PHE A 190 -9.67 7.47 -10.89
C PHE A 190 -10.75 7.13 -11.91
#